data_AF-A0A395ILX7-F1
#
_entry.id   AF-A0A395ILX7-F1
#
_cell.length_a   1.000
_cell.length_b   1.000
_cell.length_c   1.000
_cell.angle_alpha   90.00
_cell.angle_beta   90.00
_cell.angle_gamma   90.00
#
_symmetry.space_group_name_H-M   'P 1'
#
loop_
_entity.id
_entity.type
_entity.pdbx_description
1 polymer ?
#
loop_
_entity_poly.entity_id
_entity_poly.type
_entity_poly.pdbx_seq_one_letter_code
_entity_poly.pdbx_strand_id
1 'polypeptide(L)'
;MAAKVYITGRRMEALENAAKQHSPTSGGSIIPIGACDVTSKKDLENLATELGKKEKYLSLLFAGAGISSTKAEPNSSDATELKDKLFNTETFEDWGSTYNTNVSAVYFTTAATVHLSKLMSYEFKEAGIRVNSISPGYFPSEMTVGESGGDQKSSLGAEKIQEKGHVPIQRPGSDEEMAMAVLFLSKNNYVNGEIVVVDGGVLLDLPGR
;
A
#
# COMPACT_ATOMS: atom_id res chain seq x y z
N MET A 1 3.05 22.42 -12.08
CA MET A 1 4.48 22.06 -11.94
C MET A 1 4.62 20.58 -12.19
N ALA A 2 5.49 20.21 -13.12
CA ALA A 2 5.91 18.82 -13.31
C ALA A 2 6.67 18.33 -12.08
N ALA A 3 6.36 17.13 -11.58
CA ALA A 3 7.01 16.56 -10.40
C ALA A 3 8.15 15.61 -10.78
N LYS A 4 9.19 15.59 -9.96
CA LYS A 4 10.16 14.48 -9.92
C LYS A 4 9.69 13.50 -8.85
N VAL A 5 9.42 12.26 -9.25
CA VAL A 5 8.95 11.21 -8.36
C VAL A 5 10.07 10.21 -8.19
N TYR A 6 10.61 10.12 -6.97
CA TYR A 6 11.59 9.10 -6.63
C TYR A 6 10.86 7.86 -6.10
N ILE A 7 11.14 6.70 -6.69
CA ILE A 7 10.57 5.42 -6.26
C ILE A 7 11.67 4.49 -5.74
N THR A 8 11.38 3.76 -4.67
CA THR A 8 12.32 2.85 -4.03
C THR A 8 11.57 1.62 -3.50
N GLY A 9 12.33 0.56 -3.23
CA GLY A 9 11.81 -0.73 -2.81
C GLY A 9 12.89 -1.80 -2.94
N ARG A 10 12.60 -3.03 -2.52
CA ARG A 10 13.61 -4.11 -2.47
C ARG A 10 14.01 -4.63 -3.85
N ARG A 11 13.14 -4.51 -4.86
CA ARG A 11 13.32 -5.06 -6.22
C ARG A 11 13.64 -3.94 -7.22
N MET A 12 14.92 -3.69 -7.50
CA MET A 12 15.33 -2.62 -8.43
C MET A 12 14.77 -2.80 -9.85
N GLU A 13 14.75 -4.02 -10.37
CA GLU A 13 14.22 -4.31 -11.70
C GLU A 13 12.74 -3.91 -11.83
N ALA A 14 11.92 -4.19 -10.80
CA ALA A 14 10.52 -3.80 -10.77
C ALA A 14 10.35 -2.27 -10.81
N LEU A 15 11.21 -1.53 -10.09
CA LEU A 15 11.21 -0.07 -10.10
C LEU A 15 11.60 0.49 -11.46
N GLU A 16 12.64 -0.07 -12.09
CA GLU A 16 13.07 0.34 -13.42
C GLU A 16 11.99 0.10 -14.47
N ASN A 17 11.31 -1.04 -14.40
CA ASN A 17 10.20 -1.36 -15.30
C ASN A 17 9.03 -0.39 -15.10
N ALA A 18 8.64 -0.12 -13.84
CA ALA A 18 7.60 0.85 -13.53
C ALA A 18 7.94 2.26 -14.04
N ALA A 19 9.18 2.72 -13.86
CA ALA A 19 9.62 4.02 -14.36
C ALA A 19 9.58 4.10 -15.89
N LYS A 20 9.99 3.04 -16.59
CA LYS A 20 9.95 2.98 -18.06
C LYS A 20 8.52 3.01 -18.59
N GLN A 21 7.63 2.24 -17.99
CA GLN A 21 6.26 2.04 -18.50
C GLN A 21 5.33 3.21 -18.17
N HIS A 22 5.53 3.84 -17.02
CA HIS A 22 4.67 4.92 -16.53
C HIS A 22 5.33 6.30 -16.68
N SER A 23 6.30 6.43 -17.59
CA SER A 23 6.98 7.70 -17.84
C SER A 23 5.98 8.79 -18.27
N PRO A 24 5.95 9.95 -17.59
CA PRO A 24 4.93 10.97 -17.84
C PRO A 24 5.11 11.63 -19.21
N THR A 25 4.02 11.73 -19.97
CA THR A 25 4.01 12.31 -21.33
C THR A 25 4.01 13.84 -21.36
N SER A 26 3.56 14.48 -20.27
CA SER A 26 3.36 15.93 -20.17
C SER A 26 4.30 16.62 -19.16
N GLY A 27 5.52 16.08 -19.02
CA GLY A 27 6.58 16.62 -18.17
C GLY A 27 6.61 16.00 -16.76
N GLY A 28 7.80 16.00 -16.17
CA GLY A 28 8.10 15.32 -14.90
C GLY A 28 8.96 14.09 -15.14
N SER A 29 9.25 13.34 -14.07
CA SER A 29 10.03 12.11 -14.19
C SER A 29 9.71 11.14 -13.06
N ILE A 30 9.81 9.85 -13.36
CA ILE A 30 9.85 8.78 -12.36
C ILE A 30 11.27 8.25 -12.33
N ILE A 31 11.89 8.26 -11.15
CA ILE A 31 13.31 7.99 -10.97
C ILE A 31 13.47 6.88 -9.92
N PRO A 32 13.86 5.66 -10.33
CA PRO A 32 14.27 4.62 -9.39
C PRO A 32 15.47 5.10 -8.57
N ILE A 33 15.41 4.93 -7.25
CA ILE A 33 16.50 5.33 -6.34
C ILE A 33 16.86 4.22 -5.36
N GLY A 34 17.75 3.33 -5.83
CA GLY A 34 18.37 2.29 -5.02
C GLY A 34 17.40 1.24 -4.46
N ALA A 35 17.95 0.08 -4.16
CA ALA A 35 17.21 -0.87 -3.34
C ALA A 35 17.09 -0.33 -1.92
N CYS A 36 15.91 -0.39 -1.34
CA CYS A 36 15.68 -0.01 0.05
C CYS A 36 14.72 -1.01 0.69
N ASP A 37 15.20 -1.66 1.75
CA ASP A 37 14.32 -2.27 2.73
C ASP A 37 13.92 -1.22 3.77
N VAL A 38 12.67 -0.77 3.71
CA VAL A 38 12.14 0.26 4.63
C VAL A 38 12.09 -0.20 6.10
N THR A 39 12.32 -1.48 6.37
CA THR A 39 12.47 -2.01 7.75
C THR A 39 13.91 -1.87 8.28
N SER A 40 14.88 -1.55 7.42
CA SER A 40 16.28 -1.35 7.76
C SER A 40 16.61 0.15 7.94
N LYS A 41 17.02 0.54 9.15
CA LYS A 41 17.49 1.92 9.42
C LYS A 41 18.66 2.31 8.53
N LYS A 42 19.58 1.38 8.29
CA LYS A 42 20.75 1.60 7.43
C LYS A 42 20.33 1.88 5.99
N ASP A 43 19.34 1.15 5.48
CA ASP A 43 18.83 1.36 4.12
C ASP A 43 18.12 2.70 4.00
N LEU A 44 17.35 3.10 5.01
CA LEU A 44 16.71 4.42 5.07
C LEU A 44 17.74 5.56 5.15
N GLU A 45 18.82 5.41 5.93
CA GLU A 45 19.93 6.38 5.98
C GLU A 45 20.64 6.51 4.64
N ASN A 46 20.89 5.39 3.97
CA ASN A 46 21.49 5.37 2.63
C ASN A 46 20.57 6.05 1.62
N LEU A 47 19.26 5.74 1.63
CA LEU A 47 18.27 6.37 0.77
C LEU A 47 18.21 7.88 0.99
N ALA A 48 18.15 8.33 2.25
CA ALA A 48 18.15 9.75 2.60
C ALA A 48 19.43 10.46 2.12
N THR A 49 20.58 9.80 2.27
CA THR A 49 21.88 10.31 1.78
C THR A 49 21.88 10.46 0.25
N GLU A 50 21.40 9.45 -0.47
CA GLU A 50 21.32 9.48 -1.93
C GLU A 50 20.33 10.52 -2.45
N LEU A 51 19.18 10.69 -1.77
CA LEU A 51 18.23 11.76 -2.06
C LEU A 51 18.85 13.14 -1.80
N GLY A 52 19.54 13.32 -0.67
CA GLY A 52 20.18 14.58 -0.28
C GLY A 52 21.29 15.04 -1.23
N LYS A 53 21.95 14.10 -1.93
CA LYS A 53 22.90 14.42 -3.02
C LYS A 53 22.20 15.00 -4.26
N LYS A 54 20.93 14.68 -4.47
CA LYS A 54 20.17 15.02 -5.69
C LYS A 54 19.24 16.21 -5.48
N GLU A 55 18.63 16.32 -4.30
CA GLU A 55 17.58 17.29 -4.00
C GLU A 55 17.81 17.94 -2.63
N LYS A 56 17.54 19.25 -2.54
CA LYS A 56 17.70 20.02 -1.29
C LYS A 56 16.58 19.75 -0.28
N TYR A 57 15.40 19.37 -0.77
CA TYR A 57 14.23 19.11 0.06
C TYR A 57 13.31 18.10 -0.64
N LEU A 58 12.61 17.29 0.16
CA LEU A 58 11.50 16.46 -0.30
C LEU A 58 10.19 17.21 -0.03
N SER A 59 9.36 17.37 -1.04
CA SER A 59 8.07 18.09 -0.89
C SER A 59 6.94 17.20 -0.39
N LEU A 60 7.01 15.89 -0.69
CA LEU A 60 6.01 14.90 -0.34
C LEU A 60 6.68 13.54 -0.18
N LEU A 61 6.37 12.84 0.91
CA LEU A 61 6.75 11.46 1.14
C LEU A 61 5.48 10.60 1.11
N PHE A 62 5.49 9.54 0.33
CA PHE A 62 4.43 8.52 0.33
C PHE A 62 5.00 7.21 0.88
N ALA A 63 4.51 6.79 2.04
CA ALA A 63 4.93 5.56 2.70
C ALA A 63 3.91 4.43 2.42
N GLY A 64 4.08 3.73 1.30
CA GLY A 64 3.12 2.72 0.81
C GLY A 64 3.63 1.28 0.79
N ALA A 65 4.67 0.93 1.55
CA ALA A 65 5.21 -0.43 1.57
C ALA A 65 4.25 -1.42 2.27
N GLY A 66 4.05 -2.62 1.70
CA GLY A 66 3.23 -3.67 2.27
C GLY A 66 3.68 -5.07 1.83
N ILE A 67 3.25 -6.12 2.54
CA ILE A 67 3.57 -7.53 2.24
C ILE A 67 2.30 -8.39 2.27
N SER A 68 2.30 -9.49 1.53
CA SER A 68 1.30 -10.56 1.62
C SER A 68 2.03 -11.88 1.90
N SER A 69 1.38 -12.81 2.61
CA SER A 69 1.89 -14.17 2.80
C SER A 69 1.12 -15.17 1.92
N THR A 70 1.73 -16.34 1.74
CA THR A 70 1.19 -17.43 0.93
C THR A 70 0.01 -18.09 1.66
N LYS A 71 -1.07 -18.38 0.93
CA LYS A 71 -2.22 -19.14 1.42
C LYS A 71 -2.44 -20.34 0.50
N ALA A 72 -2.64 -21.53 1.07
CA ALA A 72 -2.99 -22.70 0.31
C ALA A 72 -4.37 -22.53 -0.33
N GLU A 73 -4.44 -22.80 -1.62
CA GLU A 73 -5.70 -22.73 -2.36
C GLU A 73 -6.52 -24.00 -2.17
N PRO A 74 -7.79 -23.91 -1.75
CA PRO A 74 -8.69 -25.04 -1.59
C PRO A 74 -9.28 -25.47 -2.94
N ASN A 75 -8.43 -25.92 -3.86
CA ASN A 75 -8.79 -26.16 -5.27
C ASN A 75 -8.89 -27.64 -5.66
N SER A 76 -9.10 -28.54 -4.69
CA SER A 76 -9.47 -29.94 -4.95
C SER A 76 -10.90 -30.23 -4.48
N SER A 77 -11.65 -30.95 -5.31
CA SER A 77 -12.96 -31.50 -4.94
C SER A 77 -12.85 -32.84 -4.21
N ASP A 78 -11.66 -33.46 -4.19
CA ASP A 78 -11.40 -34.65 -3.39
C ASP A 78 -11.09 -34.25 -1.94
N ALA A 79 -11.82 -34.83 -0.99
CA ALA A 79 -11.72 -34.47 0.42
C ALA A 79 -10.36 -34.82 1.04
N THR A 80 -9.69 -35.87 0.53
CA THR A 80 -8.40 -36.33 1.06
C THR A 80 -7.28 -35.42 0.56
N GLU A 81 -7.25 -35.14 -0.75
CA GLU A 81 -6.30 -34.20 -1.34
C GLU A 81 -6.47 -32.79 -0.78
N LEU A 82 -7.72 -32.33 -0.63
CA LEU A 82 -8.02 -31.03 -0.05
C LEU A 82 -7.51 -30.93 1.38
N LYS A 83 -7.77 -31.95 2.21
CA LYS A 83 -7.26 -32.02 3.59
C LYS A 83 -5.73 -32.02 3.59
N ASP A 84 -5.09 -32.89 2.82
CA ASP A 84 -3.63 -33.01 2.83
C ASP A 84 -2.95 -31.72 2.35
N LYS A 85 -3.52 -31.05 1.36
CA LYS A 85 -3.01 -29.77 0.86
C LYS A 85 -3.16 -28.66 1.89
N LEU A 86 -4.34 -28.49 2.49
CA LEU A 86 -4.58 -27.44 3.48
C LEU A 86 -3.83 -27.69 4.79
N PHE A 87 -3.79 -28.94 5.25
CA PHE A 87 -3.25 -29.29 6.57
C PHE A 87 -1.73 -29.42 6.60
N ASN A 88 -1.10 -29.88 5.51
CA ASN A 88 0.35 -30.15 5.50
C ASN A 88 1.18 -29.05 4.83
N THR A 89 0.58 -28.15 4.03
CA THR A 89 1.30 -27.07 3.35
C THR A 89 1.46 -25.84 4.26
N GLU A 90 0.58 -25.67 5.23
CA GLU A 90 0.54 -24.53 6.13
C GLU A 90 0.89 -24.96 7.56
N THR A 91 1.59 -24.10 8.31
CA THR A 91 1.91 -24.36 9.71
C THR A 91 1.13 -23.45 10.64
N PHE A 92 0.85 -23.92 11.86
CA PHE A 92 0.25 -23.08 12.90
C PHE A 92 1.14 -21.88 13.26
N GLU A 93 2.47 -22.02 13.19
CA GLU A 93 3.41 -20.91 13.40
C GLU A 93 3.29 -19.83 12.31
N ASP A 94 3.23 -20.22 11.04
CA ASP A 94 3.13 -19.27 9.91
C ASP A 94 1.79 -18.54 9.90
N TRP A 95 0.71 -19.28 10.19
CA TRP A 95 -0.62 -18.70 10.41
C TRP A 95 -0.62 -17.76 11.62
N GLY A 96 0.00 -18.17 12.73
CA GLY A 96 0.13 -17.35 13.93
C GLY A 96 0.90 -16.06 13.67
N SER A 97 2.02 -16.13 12.95
CA SER A 97 2.84 -14.97 12.56
C SER A 97 2.09 -14.04 11.61
N THR A 98 1.37 -14.60 10.62
CA THR A 98 0.54 -13.83 9.68
C THR A 98 -0.61 -13.13 10.40
N TYR A 99 -1.39 -13.83 11.23
CA TYR A 99 -2.48 -13.23 12.00
C TYR A 99 -1.97 -12.22 13.02
N ASN A 100 -0.85 -12.51 13.68
CA ASN A 100 -0.25 -11.57 14.61
C ASN A 100 0.19 -10.29 13.86
N THR A 101 0.85 -10.40 12.71
CA THR A 101 1.31 -9.23 11.94
C THR A 101 0.15 -8.46 11.31
N ASN A 102 -0.78 -9.15 10.63
CA ASN A 102 -1.77 -8.52 9.76
C ASN A 102 -3.13 -8.26 10.41
N VAL A 103 -3.44 -8.92 11.53
CA VAL A 103 -4.73 -8.78 12.22
C VAL A 103 -4.53 -8.19 13.60
N SER A 104 -3.83 -8.89 14.50
CA SER A 104 -3.68 -8.43 15.88
C SER A 104 -2.80 -7.18 15.97
N ALA A 105 -1.61 -7.20 15.37
CA ALA A 105 -0.70 -6.05 15.39
C ALA A 105 -1.25 -4.91 14.57
N VAL A 106 -1.90 -5.13 13.41
CA VAL A 106 -2.59 -4.05 12.69
C VAL A 106 -3.75 -3.49 13.53
N TYR A 107 -4.61 -4.31 14.13
CA TYR A 107 -5.72 -3.85 14.97
C TYR A 107 -5.24 -3.07 16.19
N PHE A 108 -4.28 -3.60 16.95
CA PHE A 108 -3.75 -2.91 18.13
C PHE A 108 -2.85 -1.74 17.77
N THR A 109 -2.13 -1.79 16.64
CA THR A 109 -1.42 -0.64 16.10
C THR A 109 -2.45 0.40 15.71
N THR A 110 -3.41 0.14 14.83
CA THR A 110 -4.49 1.07 14.46
C THR A 110 -5.26 1.60 15.67
N ALA A 111 -5.59 0.79 16.67
CA ALA A 111 -6.22 1.23 17.90
C ALA A 111 -5.30 2.15 18.75
N ALA A 112 -4.00 1.84 18.80
CA ALA A 112 -2.99 2.67 19.47
C ALA A 112 -2.53 3.89 18.64
N THR A 113 -2.74 3.86 17.32
CA THR A 113 -2.17 4.77 16.31
C THR A 113 -3.22 5.48 15.47
N VAL A 114 -4.52 5.35 15.77
CA VAL A 114 -5.55 6.31 15.35
C VAL A 114 -5.15 7.73 15.78
N HIS A 115 -4.42 7.86 16.89
CA HIS A 115 -3.76 9.08 17.29
C HIS A 115 -2.41 9.33 16.62
N LEU A 116 -1.78 8.40 15.90
CA LEU A 116 -0.43 8.56 15.34
C LEU A 116 -0.37 9.50 14.14
N SER A 117 -1.34 9.50 13.23
CA SER A 117 -1.42 10.58 12.22
C SER A 117 -1.57 11.93 12.92
N LYS A 118 -2.36 12.01 14.00
CA LYS A 118 -2.52 13.22 14.81
C LYS A 118 -1.28 13.58 15.64
N LEU A 119 -0.57 12.60 16.22
CA LEU A 119 0.63 12.75 17.04
C LEU A 119 1.83 13.08 16.17
N MET A 120 2.00 12.42 15.03
CA MET A 120 3.01 12.81 14.03
C MET A 120 2.70 14.18 13.47
N SER A 121 1.42 14.50 13.17
CA SER A 121 1.06 15.85 12.74
C SER A 121 1.36 16.90 13.81
N TYR A 122 1.21 16.54 15.10
CA TYR A 122 1.55 17.39 16.24
C TYR A 122 3.07 17.53 16.41
N GLU A 123 3.81 16.42 16.33
CA GLU A 123 5.27 16.37 16.51
C GLU A 123 5.99 17.18 15.43
N PHE A 124 5.51 17.10 14.18
CA PHE A 124 6.12 17.79 13.05
C PHE A 124 5.51 19.15 12.73
N LYS A 125 4.53 19.64 13.52
CA LYS A 125 3.83 20.91 13.24
C LYS A 125 4.78 22.11 13.22
N GLU A 126 5.76 22.16 14.12
CA GLU A 126 6.72 23.26 14.24
C GLU A 126 7.70 23.26 13.05
N ALA A 127 7.89 22.11 12.41
CA ALA A 127 8.65 21.97 11.17
C ALA A 127 7.82 22.29 9.90
N GLY A 128 6.53 22.64 10.06
CA GLY A 128 5.62 22.94 8.95
C GLY A 128 5.26 21.71 8.09
N ILE A 129 5.47 20.49 8.59
CA ILE A 129 5.18 19.25 7.87
C ILE A 129 3.78 18.77 8.23
N ARG A 130 3.01 18.40 7.21
CA ARG A 130 1.69 17.79 7.36
C ARG A 130 1.79 16.28 7.21
N VAL A 131 1.03 15.56 8.02
CA VAL A 131 0.95 14.09 7.99
C VAL A 131 -0.51 13.70 7.88
N ASN A 132 -0.84 12.95 6.84
CA ASN A 132 -2.17 12.42 6.60
C ASN A 132 -2.06 10.96 6.17
N SER A 133 -3.15 10.21 6.27
CA SER A 133 -3.23 8.81 5.85
C SER A 133 -4.35 8.62 4.82
N ILE A 134 -4.18 7.63 3.95
CA ILE A 134 -5.24 7.12 3.07
C ILE A 134 -5.49 5.68 3.50
N SER A 135 -6.76 5.34 3.73
CA SER A 135 -7.20 3.98 4.02
C SER A 135 -7.92 3.41 2.79
N PRO A 136 -7.24 2.62 1.96
CA PRO A 136 -7.84 2.04 0.77
C PRO A 136 -8.69 0.81 1.09
N GLY A 137 -9.81 0.66 0.37
CA GLY A 137 -10.54 -0.59 0.28
C GLY A 137 -9.92 -1.53 -0.77
N TYR A 138 -10.76 -2.09 -1.64
CA TYR A 138 -10.31 -3.02 -2.66
C TYR A 138 -9.73 -2.31 -3.89
N PHE A 139 -8.39 -2.32 -4.01
CA PHE A 139 -7.66 -1.84 -5.19
C PHE A 139 -6.84 -2.97 -5.81
N PRO A 140 -6.67 -3.00 -7.16
CA PRO A 140 -5.80 -3.96 -7.81
C PRO A 140 -4.34 -3.82 -7.33
N SER A 141 -3.75 -4.90 -6.86
CA SER A 141 -2.34 -4.99 -6.44
C SER A 141 -1.88 -6.44 -6.36
N GLU A 142 -0.57 -6.71 -6.38
CA GLU A 142 -0.04 -8.08 -6.19
C GLU A 142 -0.59 -8.73 -4.91
N MET A 143 -0.83 -7.93 -3.87
CA MET A 143 -1.41 -8.38 -2.61
C MET A 143 -2.87 -8.86 -2.76
N THR A 144 -3.64 -8.25 -3.67
CA THR A 144 -5.04 -8.60 -3.87
C THR A 144 -5.26 -9.70 -4.92
N VAL A 145 -4.35 -9.84 -5.88
CA VAL A 145 -4.54 -10.77 -7.02
C VAL A 145 -3.43 -11.80 -7.19
N GLY A 146 -2.35 -11.72 -6.41
CA GLY A 146 -1.22 -12.66 -6.42
C GLY A 146 -0.09 -12.30 -7.40
N GLU A 147 -0.38 -11.51 -8.43
CA GLU A 147 0.60 -11.17 -9.48
C GLU A 147 0.41 -9.75 -10.06
N SER A 148 1.44 -9.27 -10.76
CA SER A 148 1.36 -8.11 -11.65
C SER A 148 1.67 -8.54 -13.07
N GLY A 149 1.04 -7.87 -14.03
CA GLY A 149 1.43 -7.93 -15.43
C GLY A 149 2.82 -7.37 -15.67
N GLY A 150 3.31 -7.54 -16.91
CA GLY A 150 4.59 -7.00 -17.34
C GLY A 150 4.68 -5.48 -17.15
N ASP A 151 3.54 -4.78 -17.15
CA ASP A 151 3.36 -3.35 -16.93
C ASP A 151 3.43 -2.90 -15.45
N GLN A 152 3.76 -3.81 -14.53
CA GLN A 152 3.73 -3.62 -13.08
C GLN A 152 2.35 -3.18 -12.57
N LYS A 153 1.28 -3.59 -13.25
CA LYS A 153 -0.09 -3.39 -12.82
C LYS A 153 -0.78 -4.71 -12.56
N SER A 154 -1.66 -4.71 -11.58
CA SER A 154 -2.56 -5.82 -11.29
C SER A 154 -3.95 -5.50 -11.84
N SER A 155 -4.73 -6.54 -12.15
CA SER A 155 -6.11 -6.38 -12.58
C SER A 155 -7.05 -7.14 -11.66
N LEU A 156 -8.10 -6.45 -11.20
CA LEU A 156 -9.13 -7.03 -10.36
C LEU A 156 -10.47 -6.81 -11.06
N GLY A 157 -11.14 -7.90 -11.42
CA GLY A 157 -12.44 -7.84 -12.10
C GLY A 157 -13.55 -7.42 -11.14
N ALA A 158 -14.59 -6.79 -11.69
CA ALA A 158 -15.77 -6.42 -10.91
C ALA A 158 -16.51 -7.65 -10.37
N GLU A 159 -16.43 -8.80 -11.04
CA GLU A 159 -17.08 -10.04 -10.58
C GLU A 159 -16.50 -10.48 -9.24
N LYS A 160 -15.17 -10.43 -9.07
CA LYS A 160 -14.52 -10.79 -7.81
C LYS A 160 -14.89 -9.86 -6.66
N ILE A 161 -15.30 -8.63 -6.96
CA ILE A 161 -15.78 -7.68 -5.95
C ILE A 161 -17.25 -7.93 -5.63
N GLN A 162 -18.06 -8.22 -6.65
CA GLN A 162 -19.47 -8.56 -6.47
C GLN A 162 -19.65 -9.84 -5.64
N GLU A 163 -18.82 -10.86 -5.89
CA GLU A 163 -18.80 -12.11 -5.12
C GLU A 163 -18.52 -11.90 -3.62
N LYS A 164 -17.86 -10.80 -3.24
CA LYS A 164 -17.63 -10.48 -1.83
C LYS A 164 -18.92 -10.07 -1.11
N GLY A 165 -19.87 -9.47 -1.83
CA GLY A 165 -21.17 -9.08 -1.30
C GLY A 165 -21.19 -7.86 -0.37
N HIS A 166 -20.03 -7.27 -0.03
CA HIS A 166 -19.90 -6.20 0.98
C HIS A 166 -19.15 -4.96 0.49
N VAL A 167 -19.10 -4.76 -0.82
CA VAL A 167 -18.55 -3.56 -1.45
C VAL A 167 -19.71 -2.84 -2.14
N PRO A 168 -20.32 -1.80 -1.54
CA PRO A 168 -21.52 -1.15 -2.09
C PRO A 168 -21.40 -0.69 -3.54
N ILE A 169 -20.22 -0.22 -3.96
CA ILE A 169 -19.97 0.21 -5.34
C ILE A 169 -19.77 -0.94 -6.34
N GLN A 170 -19.66 -2.20 -5.87
CA GLN A 170 -19.64 -3.42 -6.70
C GLN A 170 -18.49 -3.49 -7.74
N ARG A 171 -17.41 -2.74 -7.51
CA ARG A 171 -16.20 -2.74 -8.33
C ARG A 171 -14.98 -2.36 -7.49
N PRO A 172 -13.75 -2.68 -7.94
CA PRO A 172 -12.57 -2.17 -7.27
C PRO A 172 -12.36 -0.68 -7.54
N GLY A 173 -11.56 -0.04 -6.70
CA GLY A 173 -11.06 1.31 -6.92
C GLY A 173 -10.06 1.36 -8.08
N SER A 174 -9.93 2.53 -8.71
CA SER A 174 -8.98 2.77 -9.81
C SER A 174 -7.76 3.57 -9.38
N ASP A 175 -6.69 3.53 -10.17
CA ASP A 175 -5.48 4.35 -9.94
C ASP A 175 -5.81 5.84 -9.90
N GLU A 176 -6.76 6.30 -10.71
CA GLU A 176 -7.23 7.70 -10.74
C GLU A 176 -7.90 8.09 -9.44
N GLU A 177 -8.72 7.20 -8.85
CA GLU A 177 -9.38 7.44 -7.56
C GLU A 177 -8.37 7.54 -6.42
N MET A 178 -7.34 6.68 -6.43
CA MET A 178 -6.22 6.79 -5.50
C MET A 178 -5.43 8.08 -5.71
N ALA A 179 -5.12 8.41 -6.97
CA ALA A 179 -4.38 9.62 -7.32
C ALA A 179 -5.12 10.89 -6.90
N MET A 180 -6.45 10.93 -7.02
CA MET A 180 -7.27 12.05 -6.53
C MET A 180 -7.14 12.26 -5.02
N ALA A 181 -7.14 11.19 -4.21
CA ALA A 181 -6.94 11.29 -2.77
C ALA A 181 -5.53 11.81 -2.42
N VAL A 182 -4.50 11.30 -3.10
CA VAL A 182 -3.11 11.78 -2.94
C VAL A 182 -2.98 13.26 -3.35
N LEU A 183 -3.60 13.66 -4.46
CA LEU A 183 -3.60 15.05 -4.92
C LEU A 183 -4.33 15.98 -3.95
N PHE A 184 -5.48 15.56 -3.42
CA PHE A 184 -6.20 16.29 -2.38
C PHE A 184 -5.32 16.54 -1.16
N LEU A 185 -4.72 15.49 -0.59
CA LEU A 185 -3.89 15.61 0.62
C LEU A 185 -2.60 16.41 0.38
N SER A 186 -2.00 16.29 -0.81
CA SER A 186 -0.77 17.00 -1.15
C SER A 186 -0.99 18.48 -1.46
N LYS A 187 -2.13 18.86 -2.07
CA LYS A 187 -2.42 20.24 -2.48
C LYS A 187 -3.23 21.03 -1.45
N ASN A 188 -3.97 20.35 -0.59
CA ASN A 188 -4.77 21.02 0.44
C ASN A 188 -3.91 21.29 1.68
N ASN A 189 -3.42 22.52 1.80
CA ASN A 189 -2.60 22.97 2.92
C ASN A 189 -3.38 23.06 4.26
N TYR A 190 -4.70 22.93 4.22
CA TYR A 190 -5.56 23.03 5.39
C TYR A 190 -5.91 21.66 6.01
N VAL A 191 -5.44 20.57 5.40
CA VAL A 191 -5.69 19.20 5.89
C VAL A 191 -4.44 18.63 6.53
N ASN A 192 -4.50 18.33 7.83
CA ASN A 192 -3.41 17.76 8.60
C ASN A 192 -3.96 16.81 9.68
N GLY A 193 -3.35 15.63 9.83
CA GLY A 193 -3.76 14.59 10.78
C GLY A 193 -4.99 13.78 10.35
N GLU A 194 -5.42 13.88 9.09
CA GLU A 194 -6.64 13.25 8.57
C GLU A 194 -6.40 11.82 8.08
N ILE A 195 -7.44 10.98 8.17
CA ILE A 195 -7.46 9.64 7.58
C ILE A 195 -8.56 9.62 6.52
N VAL A 196 -8.17 9.70 5.24
CA VAL A 196 -9.12 9.67 4.13
C VAL A 196 -9.41 8.22 3.76
N VAL A 197 -10.63 7.76 4.01
CA VAL A 197 -11.11 6.44 3.57
C VAL A 197 -11.50 6.51 2.10
N VAL A 198 -10.97 5.59 1.29
CA VAL A 198 -11.29 5.44 -0.13
C VAL A 198 -11.58 3.97 -0.37
N ASP A 199 -12.81 3.53 -0.15
CA ASP A 199 -13.11 2.09 -0.04
C ASP A 199 -14.35 1.62 -0.81
N GLY A 200 -15.04 2.52 -1.53
CA GLY A 200 -16.28 2.18 -2.22
C GLY A 200 -17.45 1.85 -1.28
N GLY A 201 -17.36 2.26 -0.01
CA GLY A 201 -18.40 2.08 1.01
C GLY A 201 -18.26 0.81 1.86
N VAL A 202 -17.14 0.09 1.79
CA VAL A 202 -16.92 -1.16 2.55
C VAL A 202 -17.19 -0.97 4.04
N LEU A 203 -16.70 0.11 4.66
CA LEU A 203 -16.89 0.34 6.10
C LEU A 203 -18.34 0.62 6.50
N LEU A 204 -19.22 0.95 5.54
CA LEU A 204 -20.65 1.11 5.81
C LEU A 204 -21.36 -0.24 5.94
N ASP A 205 -20.80 -1.29 5.35
CA ASP A 205 -21.40 -2.64 5.33
C ASP A 205 -20.66 -3.61 6.26
N LEU A 206 -19.36 -3.39 6.47
CA LEU A 206 -18.51 -4.11 7.43
C LEU A 206 -17.92 -3.15 8.47
N PRO A 207 -18.67 -2.80 9.53
CA PRO A 207 -18.13 -1.97 10.59
C PRO A 207 -17.00 -2.72 11.32
N GLY A 208 -15.79 -2.15 11.33
CA GLY A 208 -14.63 -2.68 12.08
C GLY A 208 -13.50 -3.26 11.22
N ARG A 209 -13.56 -3.11 9.89
CA ARG A 209 -12.43 -3.37 9.01
C ARG A 209 -11.52 -2.14 8.86
#